data_AF-A0AAW1ST19-F1
#
_entry.id   AF-A0AAW1ST19-F1
#
_cell.length_a   1.000
_cell.length_b   1.000
_cell.length_c   1.000
_cell.angle_alpha   90.00
_cell.angle_beta   90.00
_cell.angle_gamma   90.00
#
_symmetry.space_group_name_H-M   'P 1'
#
loop_
_entity.id
_entity.type
_entity.pdbx_description
1 polymer ?
#
loop_
_entity_poly.entity_id
_entity_poly.type
_entity_poly.pdbx_seq_one_letter_code
_entity_poly.pdbx_strand_id
1 'polypeptide(L)'
;MRAFLQKHLGTVPWTFDKLTKGIFQCSDRRYRADCWLEMDSHILVIECDEWQHQDYNVTCELRRIVELHSSRNGKPLTMNRWNPDDFGLNGKQQEMSEQRRLTALKKATASAIEWQPDQLLTVKDMFYDDDRELMLTSQLEEAM
;
A
#
# COMPACT_ATOMS: atom_id res chain seq x y z
N MET A 1 -4.88 -0.94 13.12
CA MET A 1 -4.54 -1.85 12.00
C MET A 1 -3.68 -3.07 12.37
N ARG A 2 -2.40 -2.92 12.78
CA ARG A 2 -1.45 -4.03 13.01
C ARG A 2 -1.98 -5.20 13.85
N ALA A 3 -2.44 -4.93 15.07
CA ALA A 3 -2.93 -5.96 15.99
C ALA A 3 -4.13 -6.72 15.39
N PHE A 4 -4.97 -6.04 14.61
CA PHE A 4 -6.11 -6.64 13.92
C PHE A 4 -5.63 -7.62 12.83
N LEU A 5 -4.68 -7.21 11.98
CA LEU A 5 -4.13 -8.09 10.93
C LEU A 5 -3.40 -9.30 11.53
N GLN A 6 -2.58 -9.10 12.56
CA GLN A 6 -1.91 -10.19 13.27
C GLN A 6 -2.92 -11.21 13.84
N LYS A 7 -3.99 -10.73 14.47
CA LYS A 7 -5.03 -11.58 15.04
C LYS A 7 -5.79 -12.38 13.98
N HIS A 8 -6.02 -11.79 12.81
CA HIS A 8 -6.93 -12.35 11.80
C HIS A 8 -6.24 -13.02 10.60
N LEU A 9 -4.93 -12.82 10.42
CA LEU A 9 -4.09 -13.37 9.34
C LEU A 9 -2.75 -13.93 9.86
N GLY A 10 -2.67 -14.26 11.16
CA GLY A 10 -1.43 -14.54 11.88
C GLY A 10 -0.64 -15.79 11.49
N THR A 11 -1.08 -16.56 10.50
CA THR A 11 -0.32 -17.69 9.94
C THR A 11 0.76 -17.26 8.96
N VAL A 12 0.78 -15.98 8.59
CA VAL A 12 1.64 -15.40 7.55
C VAL A 12 2.86 -14.71 8.20
N PRO A 13 4.08 -14.84 7.65
CA PRO A 13 5.30 -14.31 8.26
C PRO A 13 5.45 -12.79 8.03
N TRP A 14 4.61 -12.01 8.69
CA TRP A 14 4.64 -10.55 8.63
C TRP A 14 5.93 -9.97 9.21
N THR A 15 6.53 -9.02 8.48
CA THR A 15 7.51 -8.09 9.04
C THR A 15 6.81 -6.75 9.27
N PHE A 16 6.81 -6.27 10.50
CA PHE A 16 6.23 -4.96 10.83
C PHE A 16 7.33 -3.92 10.88
N ASP A 17 6.96 -2.66 10.62
CA ASP A 17 7.83 -1.50 10.82
C ASP A 17 9.15 -1.59 10.04
N LYS A 18 9.11 -2.22 8.85
CA LYS A 18 10.30 -2.50 8.06
C LYS A 18 10.84 -1.20 7.48
N LEU A 19 11.97 -0.75 8.03
CA LEU A 19 12.78 0.28 7.39
C LEU A 19 13.36 -0.32 6.11
N THR A 20 13.09 0.31 4.97
CA THR A 20 13.89 0.02 3.78
C THR A 20 14.81 1.21 3.52
N LYS A 21 16.10 0.90 3.33
CA LYS A 21 17.08 1.89 2.91
C LYS A 21 16.84 2.11 1.42
N GLY A 22 16.24 3.24 1.05
CA GLY A 22 16.32 3.70 -0.33
C GLY A 22 17.75 4.10 -0.64
N ILE A 23 18.24 3.80 -1.84
CA ILE A 23 19.53 4.30 -2.35
C ILE A 23 19.41 5.78 -2.67
N PHE A 24 18.22 6.22 -3.10
CA PHE A 24 17.91 7.61 -3.35
C PHE A 24 17.09 8.20 -2.20
N GLN A 25 17.67 9.16 -1.48
CA GLN A 25 17.00 9.91 -0.42
C GLN A 25 15.93 10.83 -1.04
N CYS A 26 14.69 10.37 -1.09
CA CYS A 26 13.56 11.23 -1.39
C CYS A 26 12.95 11.67 -0.05
N SER A 27 13.37 12.85 0.41
CA SER A 27 13.24 13.39 1.77
C SER A 27 14.01 12.61 2.85
N ASP A 28 14.49 13.30 3.88
CA ASP A 28 15.26 12.76 5.03
C ASP A 28 14.53 11.69 5.86
N ARG A 29 13.37 11.21 5.41
CA ARG A 29 12.54 10.23 6.09
C ARG A 29 12.82 8.85 5.52
N ARG A 30 13.40 7.99 6.36
CA ARG A 30 13.39 6.54 6.16
C ARG A 30 11.94 6.10 6.05
N TYR A 31 11.51 5.65 4.88
CA TYR A 31 10.21 5.02 4.77
C TYR A 31 10.20 3.73 5.59
N ARG A 32 9.14 3.58 6.36
CA ARG A 32 8.86 2.45 7.22
C ARG A 32 7.51 1.90 6.78
N ALA A 33 7.51 0.69 6.23
CA ALA A 33 6.25 0.01 5.96
C ALA A 33 5.61 -0.41 7.28
N ASP A 34 4.32 -0.14 7.47
CA ASP A 34 3.61 -0.62 8.66
C ASP A 34 3.56 -2.15 8.68
N CYS A 35 3.16 -2.77 7.57
CA CYS A 35 3.20 -4.22 7.39
C CYS A 35 3.88 -4.56 6.05
N TRP A 36 4.79 -5.52 6.10
CA TRP A 36 5.52 -6.04 4.97
C TRP A 36 5.42 -7.56 4.93
N LEU A 37 5.09 -8.10 3.77
CA LEU A 37 5.08 -9.52 3.49
C LEU A 37 5.80 -9.78 2.17
N GLU A 38 6.80 -10.65 2.22
CA GLU A 38 7.54 -11.07 1.03
C GLU A 38 7.19 -12.53 0.74
N MET A 39 6.58 -12.77 -0.42
CA MET A 39 6.24 -14.10 -0.91
C MET A 39 7.08 -14.43 -2.13
N ASP A 40 7.04 -15.68 -2.57
CA ASP A 40 7.75 -16.08 -3.78
C ASP A 40 7.20 -15.39 -5.04
N SER A 41 5.88 -15.19 -5.09
CA SER A 41 5.18 -14.57 -6.23
C SER A 41 5.33 -13.06 -6.28
N HIS A 42 5.20 -12.36 -5.14
CA HIS A 42 5.20 -10.91 -5.07
C HIS A 42 5.47 -10.40 -3.65
N ILE A 43 5.58 -9.09 -3.52
CA ILE A 43 5.69 -8.39 -2.23
C ILE A 43 4.33 -7.73 -1.94
N LEU A 44 3.84 -7.89 -0.72
CA LEU A 44 2.65 -7.21 -0.23
C LEU A 44 3.04 -6.21 0.88
N VAL A 45 2.63 -4.97 0.70
CA VAL A 45 2.79 -3.88 1.67
C VAL A 45 1.42 -3.38 2.10
N ILE A 46 1.28 -3.07 3.39
CA ILE A 46 0.08 -2.44 3.94
C ILE A 46 0.51 -1.22 4.72
N GLU A 47 -0.11 -0.08 4.42
CA GLU A 47 0.16 1.20 5.08
C GLU A 47 -1.13 1.78 5.67
N CYS A 48 -1.00 2.35 6.86
CA CYS A 48 -1.97 3.28 7.40
C CYS A 48 -1.68 4.67 6.80
N ASP A 49 -2.68 5.26 6.16
CA ASP A 49 -2.53 6.53 5.47
C ASP A 49 -3.50 7.55 6.06
N GLU A 50 -3.08 8.18 7.15
CA GLU A 50 -3.81 9.25 7.81
C GLU A 50 -3.82 10.49 6.89
N TRP A 51 -4.96 11.19 6.86
CA TRP A 51 -5.19 12.39 6.07
C TRP A 51 -5.03 12.19 4.56
N GLN A 52 -5.18 10.96 4.09
CA GLN A 52 -5.19 10.60 2.67
C GLN A 52 -3.90 10.98 1.92
N HIS A 53 -2.79 11.16 2.62
CA HIS A 53 -1.52 11.56 2.01
C HIS A 53 -1.62 12.80 1.11
N GLN A 54 -2.40 13.82 1.49
CA GLN A 54 -2.61 15.00 0.64
C GLN A 54 -1.32 15.73 0.24
N ASP A 55 -0.25 15.60 1.03
CA ASP A 55 1.08 16.20 0.77
C ASP A 55 2.05 15.28 0.02
N TYR A 56 1.55 14.23 -0.65
CA TYR A 56 2.43 13.18 -1.15
C TYR A 56 3.22 13.52 -2.42
N ASN A 57 4.51 13.21 -2.38
CA ASN A 57 5.38 13.29 -3.55
C ASN A 57 5.40 11.95 -4.28
N VAL A 58 4.54 11.81 -5.30
CA VAL A 58 4.40 10.61 -6.14
C VAL A 58 5.74 10.16 -6.75
N THR A 59 6.63 11.10 -7.09
CA THR A 59 7.95 10.79 -7.64
C THR A 59 8.84 10.03 -6.65
N CYS A 60 8.73 10.33 -5.34
CA CYS A 60 9.46 9.60 -4.30
C CYS A 60 8.99 8.16 -4.19
N GLU A 61 7.69 7.92 -4.34
CA GLU A 61 7.10 6.59 -4.28
C GLU A 61 7.47 5.74 -5.47
N LEU A 62 7.29 6.26 -6.68
CA LEU A 62 7.63 5.55 -7.91
C LEU A 62 9.10 5.12 -7.90
N ARG A 63 10.00 6.01 -7.49
CA ARG A 63 11.42 5.67 -7.36
C ARG A 63 11.64 4.54 -6.36
N ARG A 64 10.99 4.60 -5.21
CA ARG A 64 11.06 3.57 -4.18
C ARG A 64 10.53 2.22 -4.67
N ILE A 65 9.44 2.21 -5.42
CA ILE A 65 8.87 1.02 -6.04
C ILE A 65 9.89 0.39 -7.00
N VAL A 66 10.49 1.18 -7.88
CA VAL A 66 11.53 0.73 -8.82
C VAL A 66 12.74 0.14 -8.10
N GLU A 67 13.19 0.75 -7.00
CA GLU A 67 14.29 0.25 -6.18
C GLU A 67 13.95 -1.09 -5.50
N LEU A 68 12.75 -1.19 -4.94
CA LEU A 68 12.28 -2.41 -4.29
C LEU A 68 12.15 -3.55 -5.29
N HIS A 69 11.56 -3.28 -6.45
CA HIS A 69 11.47 -4.22 -7.56
C HIS A 69 12.85 -4.73 -7.97
N SER A 70 13.80 -3.82 -8.20
CA SER A 70 15.17 -4.17 -8.62
C SER A 70 15.94 -4.97 -7.55
N SER A 71 15.81 -4.61 -6.28
CA SER A 71 16.51 -5.27 -5.17
C SER A 71 15.90 -6.63 -4.77
N ARG A 72 14.72 -6.98 -5.28
CA ARG A 72 13.96 -8.18 -4.91
C ARG A 72 13.66 -9.08 -6.11
N ASN A 73 14.64 -9.22 -7.00
CA ASN A 73 14.59 -10.12 -8.15
C ASN A 73 13.42 -9.84 -9.10
N GLY A 74 12.96 -8.60 -9.16
CA GLY A 74 11.86 -8.21 -10.03
C GLY A 74 10.48 -8.70 -9.58
N LYS A 75 10.31 -8.97 -8.27
CA LYS A 75 8.99 -9.34 -7.73
C LYS A 75 8.02 -8.17 -7.86
N PRO A 76 6.79 -8.40 -8.37
CA PRO A 76 5.72 -7.42 -8.33
C PRO A 76 5.47 -6.90 -6.90
N LEU A 77 4.98 -5.67 -6.80
CA LEU A 77 4.62 -5.04 -5.53
C LEU A 77 3.12 -4.74 -5.50
N THR A 78 2.43 -5.31 -4.53
CA THR A 78 1.04 -4.97 -4.20
C THR A 78 1.02 -4.13 -2.94
N MET A 79 0.35 -2.98 -2.96
CA MET A 79 0.21 -2.08 -1.82
C MET A 79 -1.25 -1.82 -1.50
N ASN A 80 -1.67 -2.16 -0.28
CA ASN A 80 -2.99 -1.80 0.25
C ASN A 80 -2.82 -0.61 1.22
N ARG A 81 -3.30 0.56 0.83
CA ARG A 81 -3.33 1.74 1.69
C ARG A 81 -4.69 1.86 2.35
N TRP A 82 -4.69 2.03 3.66
CA TRP A 82 -5.90 2.10 4.45
C TRP A 82 -5.98 3.45 5.16
N ASN A 83 -7.01 4.23 4.85
CA ASN A 83 -7.27 5.49 5.54
C ASN A 83 -8.22 5.28 6.76
N PRO A 84 -7.77 5.57 8.00
CA PRO A 84 -8.62 5.57 9.18
C PRO A 84 -9.64 6.72 9.21
N ASP A 85 -9.32 7.84 8.56
CA ASP A 85 -10.01 9.12 8.76
C ASP A 85 -11.30 9.22 7.96
N ASP A 86 -12.15 10.18 8.30
CA ASP A 86 -13.35 10.45 7.53
C ASP A 86 -13.03 10.66 6.05
N PHE A 87 -13.90 10.12 5.20
CA PHE A 87 -13.75 10.18 3.75
C PHE A 87 -15.11 10.43 3.09
N GLY A 88 -15.10 11.05 1.93
CA GLY A 88 -16.27 11.41 1.16
C GLY A 88 -16.13 11.01 -0.30
N LEU A 89 -17.12 10.30 -0.83
CA LEU A 89 -17.14 9.93 -2.25
C LEU A 89 -18.01 10.91 -3.01
N ASN A 90 -17.49 11.51 -4.09
CA ASN A 90 -18.20 12.48 -4.91
C ASN A 90 -18.78 13.63 -4.06
N GLY A 91 -17.97 14.14 -3.12
CA GLY A 91 -18.36 15.20 -2.20
C GLY A 91 -19.38 14.81 -1.11
N LYS A 92 -19.71 13.52 -0.96
CA LYS A 92 -20.59 13.02 0.11
C LYS A 92 -19.82 12.24 1.16
N GLN A 93 -19.80 12.77 2.38
CA GLN A 93 -19.22 12.09 3.55
C GLN A 93 -19.80 10.68 3.72
N GLN A 94 -18.92 9.72 4.00
CA GLN A 94 -19.26 8.32 4.17
C GLN A 94 -19.23 7.92 5.63
N GLU A 95 -20.37 7.46 6.14
CA GLU A 95 -20.45 6.88 7.47
C GLU A 95 -19.97 5.42 7.44
N MET A 96 -18.70 5.20 7.79
CA MET A 96 -18.19 3.86 7.98
C MET A 96 -17.29 3.74 9.21
N SER A 97 -17.69 2.84 10.13
CA SER A 97 -16.91 2.57 11.33
C SER A 97 -15.55 1.96 11.01
N GLU A 98 -14.58 2.26 11.87
CA GLU A 98 -13.23 1.69 11.79
C GLU A 98 -13.27 0.15 11.66
N GLN A 99 -14.14 -0.52 12.41
CA GLN A 99 -14.28 -1.98 12.37
C GLN A 99 -14.71 -2.49 10.98
N ARG A 100 -15.63 -1.79 10.29
CA ARG A 100 -16.02 -2.13 8.91
C ARG A 100 -14.85 -1.92 7.95
N ARG A 101 -14.09 -0.83 8.13
CA ARG A 101 -12.90 -0.51 7.33
C ARG A 101 -11.81 -1.58 7.49
N LEU A 102 -11.51 -1.97 8.72
CA LEU A 102 -10.56 -3.05 9.03
C LEU A 102 -11.00 -4.39 8.45
N THR A 103 -12.30 -4.69 8.49
CA THR A 103 -12.84 -5.93 7.89
C THR A 103 -12.65 -5.96 6.37
N ALA A 104 -12.88 -4.83 5.70
CA ALA A 104 -12.62 -4.69 4.27
C ALA A 104 -11.11 -4.77 3.95
N LEU A 105 -10.25 -4.15 4.76
CA LEU A 105 -8.79 -4.27 4.63
C LEU A 105 -8.33 -5.72 4.75
N LYS A 106 -8.85 -6.48 5.73
CA LYS A 106 -8.57 -7.91 5.86
C LYS A 106 -8.95 -8.66 4.60
N LYS A 107 -10.13 -8.40 4.03
CA LYS A 107 -10.58 -9.06 2.79
C LYS A 107 -9.63 -8.74 1.62
N ALA A 108 -9.29 -7.46 1.43
CA ALA A 108 -8.34 -7.05 0.39
C ALA A 108 -6.95 -7.68 0.59
N THR A 109 -6.48 -7.77 1.83
CA THR A 109 -5.20 -8.39 2.18
C THR A 109 -5.21 -9.89 1.90
N ALA A 110 -6.27 -10.60 2.30
CA ALA A 110 -6.40 -12.02 2.02
C ALA A 110 -6.43 -12.31 0.51
N SER A 111 -7.18 -11.51 -0.26
CA SER A 111 -7.18 -11.61 -1.72
C SER A 111 -5.81 -11.32 -2.32
N ALA A 112 -5.08 -10.32 -1.83
CA ALA A 112 -3.74 -10.00 -2.32
C ALA A 112 -2.72 -11.13 -2.04
N ILE A 113 -2.82 -11.80 -0.89
CA ILE A 113 -1.95 -12.95 -0.56
C ILE A 113 -2.12 -14.10 -1.57
N GLU A 114 -3.36 -14.38 -1.96
CA GLU A 114 -3.68 -15.50 -2.85
C GLU A 114 -3.53 -15.15 -4.33
N TRP A 115 -3.69 -13.88 -4.70
CA TRP A 115 -3.66 -13.41 -6.07
C TRP A 115 -2.23 -13.26 -6.59
N GLN A 116 -2.02 -13.64 -7.87
CA GLN A 116 -0.76 -13.43 -8.56
C GLN A 116 -0.85 -12.15 -9.39
N PRO A 117 -0.03 -11.12 -9.09
CA PRO A 117 -0.06 -9.88 -9.84
C PRO A 117 0.41 -10.06 -11.28
N ASP A 118 -0.31 -9.43 -12.21
CA ASP A 118 0.03 -9.31 -13.63
C ASP A 118 0.73 -7.98 -13.95
N GLN A 119 0.69 -7.02 -13.03
CA GLN A 119 1.37 -5.73 -13.11
C GLN A 119 2.58 -5.67 -12.17
N LEU A 120 3.55 -4.82 -12.51
CA LEU A 120 4.72 -4.55 -11.67
C LEU A 120 4.36 -3.98 -10.30
N LEU A 121 3.33 -3.14 -10.31
CA LEU A 121 2.84 -2.40 -9.17
C LEU A 121 1.33 -2.41 -9.21
N THR A 122 0.72 -2.78 -8.09
CA THR A 122 -0.72 -2.61 -7.85
C THR A 122 -0.88 -1.79 -6.58
N VAL A 123 -1.51 -0.62 -6.69
CA VAL A 123 -1.83 0.24 -5.53
C VAL A 123 -3.34 0.24 -5.33
N LYS A 124 -3.77 -0.03 -4.10
CA LYS A 124 -5.16 0.01 -3.69
C LYS A 124 -5.34 0.96 -2.53
N ASP A 125 -5.89 2.13 -2.85
CA ASP A 125 -6.27 3.15 -1.88
C ASP A 125 -7.68 2.84 -1.35
N MET A 126 -7.81 2.61 -0.05
CA MET A 126 -9.07 2.26 0.60
C MET A 126 -9.54 3.42 1.48
N PHE A 127 -10.78 3.86 1.26
CA PHE A 127 -11.48 4.90 2.04
C PHE A 127 -10.92 6.32 1.82
N TYR A 128 -10.85 6.73 0.56
CA TYR A 128 -10.34 8.05 0.13
C TYR A 128 -11.44 8.93 -0.43
N ASP A 129 -11.17 10.24 -0.47
CA ASP A 129 -11.99 11.22 -1.16
C ASP A 129 -11.70 11.10 -2.67
N ASP A 130 -12.57 10.38 -3.37
CA ASP A 130 -12.52 10.10 -4.82
C ASP A 130 -11.49 9.05 -5.31
N ASP A 131 -11.73 8.48 -6.51
CA ASP A 131 -10.92 7.39 -7.08
C ASP A 131 -9.55 7.89 -7.54
N ARG A 132 -8.49 7.53 -6.80
CA ARG A 132 -7.08 7.76 -7.20
C ARG A 132 -6.55 6.75 -8.23
N GLU A 133 -7.44 5.91 -8.79
CA GLU A 133 -7.08 4.80 -9.68
C GLU A 133 -6.41 5.23 -11.01
N LEU A 134 -6.40 6.53 -11.34
CA LEU A 134 -6.00 7.03 -12.67
C LEU A 134 -4.60 7.68 -12.77
N MET A 135 -3.87 7.92 -11.68
CA MET A 135 -2.60 8.68 -11.75
C MET A 135 -1.33 7.82 -11.85
N LEU A 136 -1.30 6.59 -11.35
CA LEU A 136 -0.05 5.81 -11.29
C LEU A 136 0.27 5.03 -12.57
N THR A 137 -0.75 4.54 -13.29
CA THR A 137 -0.56 3.77 -14.52
C THR A 137 0.01 4.61 -15.66
N SER A 138 -0.50 5.84 -15.83
CA SER A 138 -0.02 6.79 -16.83
C SER A 138 1.44 7.23 -16.59
N GLN A 139 1.80 7.49 -15.32
CA GLN A 139 3.15 7.93 -14.98
C GLN A 139 4.21 6.82 -15.06
N LEU A 140 3.82 5.55 -14.92
CA LEU A 140 4.72 4.40 -15.10
C LEU A 140 5.00 4.10 -16.58
N GLU A 141 4.00 4.28 -17.46
CA GLU A 141 4.17 4.14 -18.91
C GLU A 141 5.07 5.24 -19.50
N GLU A 142 5.05 6.45 -18.93
CA GLU A 142 5.89 7.57 -19.37
C GLU A 142 7.35 7.50 -18.87
N ALA A 143 7.61 6.72 -17.81
CA ALA A 143 8.92 6.60 -17.17
C ALA A 143 9.73 5.37 -17.61
N MET A 144 9.15 4.50 -18.45
CA MET A 144 9.77 3.33 -19.08
C MET A 144 10.14 3.60 -20.54
#